data_AF-A0A254RM05-F1
#
_entry.id   AF-A0A254RM05-F1
#
_cell.length_a   1.000
_cell.length_b   1.000
_cell.length_c   1.000
_cell.angle_alpha   90.00
_cell.angle_beta   90.00
_cell.angle_gamma   90.00
#
_symmetry.space_group_name_H-M   'P 1'
#
loop_
_entity.id
_entity.type
_entity.pdbx_description
1 polymer ?
#
loop_
_entity_poly.entity_id
_entity_poly.type
_entity_poly.pdbx_seq_one_letter_code
_entity_poly.pdbx_strand_id
1 'polypeptide(L)'
;MKVLQRHSGLSSSSRRRGSIHLVLALFFAFFFLACGDDDSDFVTRPSDDSSSSVCKDCDDESSSSGKAKSSSSSDSETSMSSQKQGDGGSEAAMTSSSSKVPEPDEGSSSSAKSSSSSAKSSSSVTLATPCKTDSTDTCEYGELIDSRDGQIYKTVKIGDQWWMAENLNYETIRSYCYRDSVEYCAEYGRLYSWSAAMDSAGTWSENGKGCGYGITCSPTYPVRGVCPEGWHLPSRTEWENLFVAVGGSSNSGTVLKSTSVYSNTEPTDAYGFSSLFPGIMAHNWVFEEEKRLVFYRSSTENNTETAYAMTLNDVYKFGQVGACHNSKNDDNKNFGYSVRCIKDSQE
;
A
#
# COMPACT_ATOMS: atom_id res chain seq x y z
N MET A 1 -8.83 42.24 -83.52
CA MET A 1 -8.97 43.71 -83.45
C MET A 1 -8.78 44.15 -81.99
N LYS A 2 -8.03 45.24 -81.79
CA LYS A 2 -7.78 45.97 -80.52
C LYS A 2 -9.12 46.27 -79.80
N VAL A 3 -9.21 46.50 -78.48
CA VAL A 3 -8.80 47.68 -77.68
C VAL A 3 -9.26 47.35 -76.23
N LEU A 4 -8.40 47.24 -75.21
CA LEU A 4 -7.86 48.27 -74.29
C LEU A 4 -8.87 48.97 -73.34
N GLN A 5 -8.62 48.87 -72.02
CA GLN A 5 -8.56 49.92 -70.95
C GLN A 5 -8.99 49.31 -69.59
N ARG A 6 -8.09 49.04 -68.61
CA ARG A 6 -7.36 49.92 -67.65
C ARG A 6 -8.25 50.88 -66.85
N HIS A 7 -8.23 50.73 -65.52
CA HIS A 7 -7.97 51.74 -64.47
C HIS A 7 -8.04 51.01 -63.08
N SER A 8 -6.96 50.85 -62.30
CA SER A 8 -6.42 51.73 -61.21
C SER A 8 -7.48 52.11 -60.16
N GLY A 9 -7.36 51.96 -58.84
CA GLY A 9 -6.29 51.62 -57.88
C GLY A 9 -6.78 51.96 -56.45
N LEU A 10 -5.89 51.84 -55.43
CA LEU A 10 -6.01 52.27 -54.00
C LEU A 10 -6.87 51.36 -53.08
N SER A 11 -6.61 51.17 -51.78
CA SER A 11 -5.50 51.43 -50.85
C SER A 11 -5.90 50.81 -49.49
N SER A 12 -4.92 50.28 -48.75
CA SER A 12 -4.83 50.17 -47.27
C SER A 12 -5.99 49.63 -46.41
N SER A 13 -5.75 48.55 -45.66
CA SER A 13 -5.46 48.58 -44.20
C SER A 13 -5.43 47.13 -43.64
N SER A 14 -4.31 46.73 -43.03
CA SER A 14 -4.18 46.47 -41.59
C SER A 14 -5.18 45.48 -40.98
N ARG A 15 -4.73 44.24 -40.74
CA ARG A 15 -4.58 43.70 -39.38
C ARG A 15 -3.87 42.34 -39.40
N ARG A 16 -2.65 42.35 -38.87
CA ARG A 16 -1.96 41.15 -38.37
C ARG A 16 -2.83 40.56 -37.25
N ARG A 17 -3.27 39.31 -37.36
CA ARG A 17 -3.64 38.49 -36.21
C ARG A 17 -2.50 37.50 -35.99
N GLY A 18 -1.69 37.81 -34.99
CA GLY A 18 -0.65 36.90 -34.51
C GLY A 18 -1.28 35.66 -33.91
N SER A 19 -0.70 34.51 -34.24
CA SER A 19 -0.90 33.25 -33.53
C SER A 19 -0.35 33.41 -32.11
N ILE A 20 -1.24 33.57 -31.14
CA ILE A 20 -0.92 33.36 -29.73
C ILE A 20 -1.11 31.87 -29.50
N HIS A 21 -0.04 31.09 -29.65
CA HIS A 21 0.04 29.77 -29.04
C HIS A 21 0.11 29.98 -27.52
N LEU A 22 -1.04 29.85 -26.88
CA LEU A 22 -1.17 29.78 -25.43
C LEU A 22 -0.53 28.46 -24.99
N VAL A 23 0.75 28.51 -24.62
CA VAL A 23 1.44 27.44 -23.89
C VAL A 23 0.87 27.47 -22.48
N LEU A 24 -0.23 26.75 -22.27
CA LEU A 24 -0.67 26.37 -20.93
C LEU A 24 0.20 25.18 -20.51
N ALA A 25 1.38 25.49 -19.97
CA ALA A 25 2.11 24.55 -19.15
C ALA A 25 1.30 24.36 -17.86
N LEU A 26 0.37 23.40 -17.88
CA LEU A 26 -0.28 22.92 -16.67
C LEU A 26 0.82 22.28 -15.82
N PHE A 27 1.05 22.91 -14.68
CA PHE A 27 1.79 22.33 -13.57
C PHE A 27 1.25 20.91 -13.34
N PHE A 28 2.04 19.91 -13.72
CA PHE A 28 1.83 18.53 -13.31
C PHE A 28 1.93 18.52 -11.78
N ALA A 29 0.78 18.52 -11.13
CA ALA A 29 0.69 18.23 -9.72
C ALA A 29 1.14 16.78 -9.55
N PHE A 30 2.36 16.62 -9.05
CA PHE A 30 2.88 15.38 -8.51
C PHE A 30 1.90 14.86 -7.46
N PHE A 31 1.03 13.93 -7.84
CA PHE A 31 0.43 13.00 -6.90
C PHE A 31 1.49 11.96 -6.56
N PHE A 32 2.33 12.27 -5.59
CA PHE A 32 3.16 11.25 -4.96
C PHE A 32 2.21 10.35 -4.15
N LEU A 33 1.77 9.25 -4.75
CA LEU A 33 1.43 8.04 -3.99
C LEU A 33 2.76 7.53 -3.43
N ALA A 34 3.15 8.08 -2.28
CA ALA A 34 4.29 7.58 -1.53
C ALA A 34 3.81 6.35 -0.75
N CYS A 35 4.23 5.16 -1.16
CA CYS A 35 4.21 4.03 -0.26
C CYS A 35 5.38 4.25 0.70
N GLY A 36 5.09 4.27 2.00
CA GLY A 36 6.09 4.38 3.05
C GLY A 36 6.39 2.99 3.61
N ASP A 37 7.65 2.70 3.85
CA ASP A 37 8.10 1.56 4.64
C ASP A 37 8.39 2.14 6.03
N ASP A 38 7.39 2.15 6.92
CA ASP A 38 7.58 2.61 8.30
C ASP A 38 8.31 1.53 9.11
N ASP A 39 9.60 1.33 8.84
CA ASP A 39 10.52 0.61 9.72
C ASP A 39 11.63 1.59 10.15
N SER A 40 11.38 2.29 11.25
CA SER A 40 12.38 3.11 11.95
C SER A 40 13.33 2.24 12.77
N ASP A 41 14.14 1.41 12.10
CA ASP A 41 15.29 0.75 12.75
C ASP A 41 16.55 1.60 12.55
N PHE A 42 16.79 2.47 13.53
CA PHE A 42 18.01 3.25 13.71
C PHE A 42 19.20 2.32 13.95
N VAL A 43 19.85 1.87 12.87
CA VAL A 43 21.19 1.29 12.95
C VAL A 43 22.19 2.45 13.02
N THR A 44 22.59 2.83 14.22
CA THR A 44 23.79 3.63 14.44
C THR A 44 25.00 2.87 13.92
N ARG A 45 25.56 3.35 12.81
CA ARG A 45 26.96 3.10 12.49
C ARG A 45 27.83 4.00 13.38
N PRO A 46 28.92 3.48 13.96
CA PRO A 46 29.82 4.27 14.77
C PRO A 46 30.65 5.17 13.86
N SER A 47 30.70 6.46 14.18
CA SER A 47 31.65 7.42 13.62
C SER A 47 32.68 7.74 14.68
N ASP A 48 33.87 7.18 14.53
CA ASP A 48 35.04 7.55 15.31
C ASP A 48 35.62 8.89 14.81
N ASP A 49 35.99 9.70 15.82
CA ASP A 49 37.07 10.69 15.89
C ASP A 49 37.11 11.91 14.95
N SER A 50 36.92 13.11 15.53
CA SER A 50 38.05 13.97 15.93
C SER A 50 37.63 15.39 16.38
N SER A 51 37.70 15.61 17.69
CA SER A 51 38.30 16.74 18.44
C SER A 51 38.30 18.19 17.91
N SER A 52 37.70 19.09 18.70
CA SER A 52 38.24 20.37 19.25
C SER A 52 37.07 21.35 19.51
N SER A 53 37.01 22.22 20.52
CA SER A 53 37.76 22.49 21.75
C SER A 53 36.95 23.52 22.57
N VAL A 54 36.78 23.25 23.87
CA VAL A 54 36.80 24.18 25.02
C VAL A 54 36.17 25.59 24.92
N CYS A 55 35.09 25.83 25.71
CA CYS A 55 34.97 26.83 26.81
C CYS A 55 33.62 26.59 27.56
N LYS A 56 33.58 26.23 28.86
CA LYS A 56 33.65 27.01 30.13
C LYS A 56 32.46 27.98 30.39
N ASP A 57 31.62 27.55 31.34
CA ASP A 57 30.75 28.24 32.32
C ASP A 57 30.19 29.65 32.05
N CYS A 58 28.85 29.77 32.14
CA CYS A 58 28.19 30.87 32.85
C CYS A 58 26.70 30.57 33.18
N ASP A 59 26.47 30.42 34.49
CA ASP A 59 25.37 30.81 35.40
C ASP A 59 23.95 31.23 34.94
N ASP A 60 23.04 30.88 35.86
CA ASP A 60 21.66 31.35 36.11
C ASP A 60 21.45 32.88 36.14
N GLU A 61 20.24 33.33 35.78
CA GLU A 61 19.33 34.17 36.60
C GLU A 61 18.29 34.94 35.76
N SER A 62 17.02 34.68 36.10
CA SER A 62 15.91 35.60 36.39
C SER A 62 15.52 36.80 35.49
N SER A 63 14.19 36.96 35.41
CA SER A 63 13.38 38.20 35.54
C SER A 63 12.71 38.85 34.31
N SER A 64 11.41 38.53 34.19
CA SER A 64 10.24 39.42 34.17
C SER A 64 10.18 40.70 33.31
N SER A 65 9.09 40.82 32.54
CA SER A 65 8.07 41.89 32.61
C SER A 65 7.06 41.70 31.46
N GLY A 66 5.76 41.94 31.55
CA GLY A 66 4.89 42.41 32.63
C GLY A 66 3.53 42.82 32.04
N LYS A 67 2.45 42.46 32.77
CA LYS A 67 1.12 43.09 32.87
C LYS A 67 0.23 43.16 31.61
N ALA A 68 -0.90 42.43 31.56
CA ALA A 68 -2.15 42.54 32.33
C ALA A 68 -3.20 43.49 31.71
N LYS A 69 -4.40 42.95 31.44
CA LYS A 69 -5.68 43.56 31.86
C LYS A 69 -6.80 42.52 31.88
N SER A 70 -7.38 42.40 33.08
CA SER A 70 -8.64 41.78 33.47
C SER A 70 -9.84 42.52 32.84
N SER A 71 -11.01 41.90 32.68
CA SER A 71 -12.11 41.80 33.67
C SER A 71 -13.24 40.99 33.01
N SER A 72 -13.74 39.90 33.60
CA SER A 72 -14.95 39.80 34.47
C SER A 72 -16.24 40.30 33.79
N SER A 73 -17.42 39.67 33.88
CA SER A 73 -18.00 38.83 34.94
C SER A 73 -19.36 38.27 34.46
N SER A 74 -19.72 37.08 34.98
CA SER A 74 -21.00 36.66 35.60
C SER A 74 -22.33 37.00 34.87
N ASP A 75 -23.34 36.12 34.71
CA ASP A 75 -24.10 35.47 35.79
C ASP A 75 -25.14 34.48 35.20
N SER A 76 -25.11 33.24 35.70
CA SER A 76 -26.09 32.62 36.62
C SER A 76 -27.61 32.52 36.28
N GLU A 77 -28.09 31.26 36.35
CA GLU A 77 -29.42 30.75 36.80
C GLU A 77 -30.56 30.78 35.74
N THR A 78 -31.48 29.82 35.60
CA THR A 78 -32.15 28.90 36.55
C THR A 78 -32.93 27.78 35.80
N SER A 79 -32.95 26.54 36.32
CA SER A 79 -34.13 25.60 36.48
C SER A 79 -34.95 25.13 35.23
N MET A 80 -35.56 23.94 35.07
CA MET A 80 -36.10 22.86 35.92
C MET A 80 -36.25 21.51 35.15
N SER A 81 -36.21 20.41 35.93
CA SER A 81 -36.87 19.07 35.89
C SER A 81 -37.65 18.60 34.63
N SER A 82 -37.71 17.30 34.27
CA SER A 82 -38.03 16.14 35.10
C SER A 82 -37.67 14.82 34.38
N GLN A 83 -36.96 13.89 35.04
CA GLN A 83 -36.88 12.48 34.65
C GLN A 83 -37.64 11.62 35.69
N LYS A 84 -38.31 10.60 35.17
CA LYS A 84 -39.24 9.73 35.89
C LYS A 84 -38.47 8.57 36.54
N GLN A 85 -38.78 8.34 37.80
CA GLN A 85 -38.22 7.32 38.69
C GLN A 85 -38.95 5.98 38.53
N GLY A 86 -38.25 4.89 38.84
CA GLY A 86 -38.86 3.61 39.18
C GLY A 86 -37.83 2.49 39.30
N ASP A 87 -37.21 2.32 40.48
CA ASP A 87 -37.06 0.99 41.09
C ASP A 87 -36.78 1.10 42.60
N GLY A 88 -37.44 0.23 43.38
CA GLY A 88 -37.16 -0.02 44.80
C GLY A 88 -36.07 -1.09 44.90
N GLY A 89 -35.22 -1.20 45.92
CA GLY A 89 -35.46 -1.05 47.35
C GLY A 89 -34.92 -2.31 48.05
N SER A 90 -33.71 -2.20 48.61
CA SER A 90 -33.20 -2.80 49.88
C SER A 90 -33.15 -4.35 50.04
N GLU A 91 -32.22 -5.01 50.73
CA GLU A 91 -31.13 -4.59 51.62
C GLU A 91 -30.13 -5.74 51.95
N ALA A 92 -28.92 -5.29 52.29
CA ALA A 92 -27.79 -5.83 53.07
C ALA A 92 -27.75 -7.27 53.63
N ALA A 93 -26.56 -7.90 53.55
CA ALA A 93 -25.69 -8.17 54.72
C ALA A 93 -24.30 -8.70 54.31
N MET A 94 -23.30 -8.30 55.11
CA MET A 94 -21.85 -8.50 54.97
C MET A 94 -21.36 -9.85 55.51
N THR A 95 -20.26 -10.40 54.98
CA THR A 95 -19.11 -10.95 55.76
C THR A 95 -17.87 -11.27 54.90
N SER A 96 -16.80 -10.49 55.13
CA SER A 96 -15.36 -10.80 55.26
C SER A 96 -14.70 -12.02 54.56
N SER A 97 -13.66 -11.77 53.74
CA SER A 97 -12.22 -11.95 54.08
C SER A 97 -11.38 -12.19 52.82
N SER A 98 -10.38 -11.35 52.54
CA SER A 98 -9.19 -11.77 51.77
C SER A 98 -8.01 -10.80 51.95
N SER A 99 -6.85 -11.40 51.79
CA SER A 99 -5.57 -11.04 52.42
C SER A 99 -4.72 -10.08 51.59
N LYS A 100 -4.14 -9.10 52.30
CA LYS A 100 -2.72 -8.72 52.35
C LYS A 100 -1.90 -8.62 51.04
N VAL A 101 -1.61 -7.37 50.67
CA VAL A 101 -0.52 -6.87 49.79
C VAL A 101 0.86 -7.10 50.47
N PRO A 102 2.01 -7.13 49.74
CA PRO A 102 2.70 -5.88 49.39
C PRO A 102 3.39 -5.85 48.00
N GLU A 103 3.62 -4.64 47.49
CA GLU A 103 4.57 -4.26 46.42
C GLU A 103 6.00 -4.08 46.99
N PRO A 104 6.96 -3.39 46.32
CA PRO A 104 8.02 -3.95 45.48
C PRO A 104 9.42 -3.65 46.05
N ASP A 105 10.49 -4.20 45.46
CA ASP A 105 11.84 -3.66 45.63
C ASP A 105 12.69 -3.87 44.37
N GLU A 106 13.33 -2.79 43.94
CA GLU A 106 14.32 -2.74 42.86
C GLU A 106 15.72 -3.17 43.33
N GLY A 107 16.58 -3.58 42.38
CA GLY A 107 18.03 -3.35 42.52
C GLY A 107 18.98 -4.50 42.15
N SER A 108 19.38 -4.54 40.87
CA SER A 108 20.73 -4.76 40.30
C SER A 108 21.69 -5.90 40.74
N SER A 109 22.22 -6.52 39.68
CA SER A 109 23.62 -6.97 39.44
C SER A 109 24.10 -8.33 39.99
N SER A 110 24.39 -9.27 39.07
CA SER A 110 25.78 -9.70 38.82
C SER A 110 25.90 -10.68 37.64
N SER A 111 26.99 -10.52 36.91
CA SER A 111 27.32 -11.18 35.66
C SER A 111 27.90 -12.58 35.86
N ALA A 112 27.44 -13.56 35.07
CA ALA A 112 28.23 -14.75 34.74
C ALA A 112 27.86 -15.29 33.36
N LYS A 113 28.91 -15.61 32.60
CA LYS A 113 28.93 -16.03 31.19
C LYS A 113 28.23 -17.38 30.97
N SER A 114 27.57 -17.51 29.81
CA SER A 114 27.95 -18.39 28.69
C SER A 114 26.77 -19.14 28.06
N SER A 115 26.85 -19.22 26.73
CA SER A 115 26.36 -20.32 25.88
C SER A 115 24.94 -20.22 25.32
N SER A 116 24.91 -19.90 24.02
CA SER A 116 24.20 -20.64 22.97
C SER A 116 22.69 -20.86 23.11
N SER A 117 21.92 -20.14 22.29
CA SER A 117 21.21 -20.73 21.13
C SER A 117 20.12 -19.77 20.64
N SER A 118 20.53 -18.68 19.99
CA SER A 118 19.60 -17.94 19.13
C SER A 118 19.48 -18.76 17.83
N ALA A 119 18.45 -19.59 17.77
CA ALA A 119 18.06 -20.31 16.58
C ALA A 119 17.96 -19.32 15.41
N LYS A 120 18.79 -19.53 14.38
CA LYS A 120 18.61 -18.92 13.07
C LYS A 120 17.27 -19.41 12.51
N SER A 121 16.24 -18.58 12.49
CA SER A 121 15.29 -18.61 11.37
C SER A 121 15.87 -17.73 10.27
N SER A 122 16.94 -18.22 9.65
CA SER A 122 17.42 -17.69 8.39
C SER A 122 16.74 -18.51 7.31
N SER A 123 15.47 -18.19 7.04
CA SER A 123 14.80 -18.67 5.83
C SER A 123 15.56 -18.04 4.66
N SER A 124 16.56 -18.77 4.15
CA SER A 124 17.38 -18.31 3.04
C SER A 124 16.51 -18.39 1.80
N VAL A 125 16.02 -17.25 1.33
CA VAL A 125 15.24 -17.15 0.09
C VAL A 125 16.14 -17.61 -1.07
N THR A 126 15.66 -18.58 -1.84
CA THR A 126 16.37 -19.08 -3.03
C THR A 126 16.33 -18.03 -4.14
N LEU A 127 17.49 -17.62 -4.64
CA LEU A 127 17.58 -16.74 -5.81
C LEU A 127 17.13 -17.51 -7.06
N ALA A 128 16.18 -16.91 -7.79
CA ALA A 128 15.71 -17.43 -9.05
C ALA A 128 16.71 -17.10 -10.18
N THR A 129 16.81 -17.98 -11.17
CA THR A 129 17.55 -17.68 -12.41
C THR A 129 16.57 -17.13 -13.44
N PRO A 130 16.86 -16.00 -14.12
CA PRO A 130 16.06 -15.52 -15.23
C PRO A 130 15.84 -16.61 -16.29
N CYS A 131 14.59 -16.80 -16.69
CA CYS A 131 14.19 -17.88 -17.59
C CYS A 131 13.62 -17.37 -18.92
N LYS A 132 13.39 -16.07 -19.05
CA LYS A 132 12.81 -15.43 -20.23
C LYS A 132 13.66 -14.29 -20.76
N THR A 133 13.76 -14.21 -22.08
CA THR A 133 14.38 -13.13 -22.86
C THR A 133 13.50 -12.83 -24.07
N ASP A 134 13.85 -11.80 -24.86
CA ASP A 134 13.12 -11.46 -26.09
C ASP A 134 13.09 -12.60 -27.13
N SER A 135 14.01 -13.56 -27.05
CA SER A 135 14.18 -14.64 -28.05
C SER A 135 13.93 -16.04 -27.52
N THR A 136 13.89 -16.22 -26.19
CA THR A 136 13.78 -17.54 -25.56
C THR A 136 12.93 -17.46 -24.30
N ASP A 137 11.98 -18.37 -24.15
CA ASP A 137 11.23 -18.56 -22.92
C ASP A 137 11.43 -20.01 -22.43
N THR A 138 12.08 -20.15 -21.28
CA THR A 138 12.38 -21.42 -20.62
C THR A 138 11.76 -21.48 -19.21
N CYS A 139 10.85 -20.55 -18.90
CA CYS A 139 10.20 -20.52 -17.60
C CYS A 139 9.31 -21.75 -17.40
N GLU A 140 9.25 -22.22 -16.15
CA GLU A 140 8.36 -23.32 -15.77
C GLU A 140 6.96 -22.76 -15.51
N TYR A 141 6.07 -22.97 -16.47
CA TYR A 141 4.66 -22.55 -16.37
C TYR A 141 3.75 -23.69 -15.93
N GLY A 142 2.62 -23.32 -15.35
CA GLY A 142 1.53 -24.21 -14.99
C GLY A 142 0.19 -23.52 -15.19
N GLU A 143 -0.87 -24.20 -14.79
CA GLU A 143 -2.23 -23.68 -14.86
C GLU A 143 -2.91 -23.82 -13.50
N LEU A 144 -3.69 -22.80 -13.15
CA LEU A 144 -4.60 -22.75 -12.02
C LEU A 144 -6.01 -22.69 -12.56
N ILE A 145 -6.82 -23.71 -12.27
CA ILE A 145 -8.24 -23.73 -12.61
C ILE A 145 -9.01 -23.27 -11.38
N ASP A 146 -9.70 -22.14 -11.49
CA ASP A 146 -10.62 -21.68 -10.45
C ASP A 146 -11.94 -22.45 -10.57
N SER A 147 -12.20 -23.34 -9.62
CA SER A 147 -13.41 -24.18 -9.61
C SER A 147 -14.71 -23.38 -9.41
N ARG A 148 -14.62 -22.12 -8.99
CA ARG A 148 -15.78 -21.27 -8.69
C ARG A 148 -16.44 -20.70 -9.95
N ASP A 149 -15.64 -20.37 -10.97
CA ASP A 149 -16.10 -19.79 -12.24
C ASP A 149 -15.58 -20.54 -13.49
N GLY A 150 -14.69 -21.52 -13.31
CA GLY A 150 -14.08 -22.28 -14.40
C GLY A 150 -12.97 -21.54 -15.13
N GLN A 151 -12.55 -20.36 -14.66
CA GLN A 151 -11.48 -19.58 -15.29
C GLN A 151 -10.13 -20.28 -15.07
N ILE A 152 -9.36 -20.40 -16.15
CA ILE A 152 -8.01 -20.94 -16.13
C ILE A 152 -7.03 -19.77 -16.16
N TYR A 153 -6.11 -19.76 -15.21
CA TYR A 153 -5.05 -18.76 -15.09
C TYR A 153 -3.69 -19.42 -15.29
N LYS A 154 -2.80 -18.77 -16.02
CA LYS A 154 -1.39 -19.16 -16.09
C LYS A 154 -0.71 -18.92 -14.76
N THR A 155 0.22 -19.80 -14.43
CA THR A 155 1.09 -19.68 -13.25
C THR A 155 2.53 -19.85 -13.67
N VAL A 156 3.46 -19.28 -12.93
CA VAL A 156 4.90 -19.40 -13.18
C VAL A 156 5.62 -19.72 -11.88
N LYS A 157 6.66 -20.55 -11.98
CA LYS A 157 7.53 -20.85 -10.85
C LYS A 157 8.68 -19.85 -10.80
N ILE A 158 8.83 -19.14 -9.68
CA ILE A 158 9.92 -18.20 -9.41
C ILE A 158 10.62 -18.63 -8.14
N GLY A 159 11.88 -19.07 -8.28
CA GLY A 159 12.57 -19.78 -7.20
C GLY A 159 11.82 -21.07 -6.88
N ASP A 160 11.43 -21.23 -5.62
CA ASP A 160 10.70 -22.40 -5.13
C ASP A 160 9.17 -22.18 -5.04
N GLN A 161 8.69 -20.97 -5.37
CA GLN A 161 7.29 -20.57 -5.21
C GLN A 161 6.55 -20.50 -6.55
N TRP A 162 5.30 -20.96 -6.55
CA TRP A 162 4.40 -20.82 -7.68
C TRP A 162 3.54 -19.57 -7.52
N TRP A 163 3.62 -18.68 -8.51
CA TRP A 163 2.89 -17.42 -8.55
C TRP A 163 1.89 -17.43 -9.71
N MET A 164 0.76 -16.76 -9.55
CA MET A 164 -0.08 -16.44 -10.71
C MET A 164 0.68 -15.55 -11.70
N ALA A 165 0.65 -15.90 -12.98
CA ALA A 165 1.18 -15.10 -14.10
C ALA A 165 0.09 -14.23 -14.76
N GLU A 166 -1.17 -14.38 -14.35
CA GLU A 166 -2.30 -13.53 -14.73
C GLU A 166 -2.99 -12.96 -13.48
N ASN A 167 -3.62 -11.79 -13.59
CA ASN A 167 -4.35 -11.18 -12.48
C ASN A 167 -5.66 -11.95 -12.25
N LEU A 168 -6.07 -12.12 -10.98
CA LEU A 168 -7.33 -12.77 -10.66
C LEU A 168 -8.54 -11.98 -11.23
N ASN A 169 -9.47 -12.67 -11.86
CA ASN A 169 -10.65 -12.08 -12.51
C ASN A 169 -11.99 -12.63 -11.95
N TYR A 170 -11.99 -13.08 -10.70
CA TYR A 170 -13.18 -13.60 -10.03
C TYR A 170 -14.10 -12.47 -9.54
N GLU A 171 -15.39 -12.53 -9.89
CA GLU A 171 -16.36 -11.50 -9.53
C GLU A 171 -16.82 -11.60 -8.06
N THR A 172 -16.67 -10.50 -7.34
CA THR A 172 -17.20 -10.30 -5.98
C THR A 172 -17.90 -8.95 -5.85
N ILE A 173 -18.70 -8.78 -4.79
CA ILE A 173 -19.45 -7.55 -4.48
C ILE A 173 -18.56 -6.30 -4.45
N ARG A 174 -17.29 -6.43 -4.03
CA ARG A 174 -16.33 -5.31 -3.97
C ARG A 174 -15.10 -5.56 -4.84
N SER A 175 -15.35 -6.13 -6.02
CA SER A 175 -14.43 -6.20 -7.14
C SER A 175 -14.92 -5.33 -8.29
N TYR A 176 -14.00 -4.77 -9.07
CA TYR A 176 -14.31 -3.79 -10.10
C TYR A 176 -13.48 -4.07 -11.35
N CYS A 177 -14.07 -3.82 -12.52
CA CYS A 177 -13.30 -3.66 -13.73
C CYS A 177 -12.70 -2.26 -13.76
N TYR A 178 -11.49 -2.13 -14.30
CA TYR A 178 -10.97 -0.80 -14.58
C TYR A 178 -11.92 -0.07 -15.53
N ARG A 179 -12.29 1.19 -15.23
CA ARG A 179 -13.28 1.99 -15.99
C ARG A 179 -14.65 1.32 -16.18
N ASP A 180 -15.01 0.38 -15.31
CA ASP A 180 -16.26 -0.39 -15.39
C ASP A 180 -16.45 -1.08 -16.76
N SER A 181 -15.35 -1.40 -17.46
CA SER A 181 -15.37 -2.06 -18.77
C SER A 181 -15.00 -3.53 -18.64
N VAL A 182 -15.89 -4.39 -19.10
CA VAL A 182 -15.70 -5.85 -19.10
C VAL A 182 -14.49 -6.27 -19.94
N GLU A 183 -14.16 -5.50 -20.97
CA GLU A 183 -12.98 -5.70 -21.80
C GLU A 183 -11.69 -5.50 -20.98
N TYR A 184 -11.64 -4.49 -20.11
CA TYR A 184 -10.49 -4.29 -19.23
C TYR A 184 -10.41 -5.32 -18.11
N CYS A 185 -11.52 -5.90 -17.66
CA CYS A 185 -11.50 -7.09 -16.80
C CYS A 185 -10.87 -8.28 -17.52
N ALA A 186 -11.22 -8.51 -18.79
CA ALA A 186 -10.64 -9.61 -19.56
C ALA A 186 -9.13 -9.40 -19.83
N GLU A 187 -8.69 -8.16 -20.04
CA GLU A 187 -7.29 -7.83 -20.32
C GLU A 187 -6.42 -7.80 -19.05
N TYR A 188 -6.93 -7.19 -17.96
CA TYR A 188 -6.14 -6.90 -16.76
C TYR A 188 -6.60 -7.61 -15.49
N GLY A 189 -7.66 -8.41 -15.55
CA GLY A 189 -8.32 -8.93 -14.37
C GLY A 189 -9.09 -7.86 -13.59
N ARG A 190 -9.63 -8.26 -12.44
CA ARG A 190 -10.41 -7.40 -11.55
C ARG A 190 -9.52 -6.70 -10.53
N LEU A 191 -10.03 -5.58 -10.05
CA LEU A 191 -9.47 -4.81 -8.95
C LEU A 191 -10.31 -5.06 -7.69
N TYR A 192 -9.66 -5.33 -6.56
CA TYR A 192 -10.31 -5.76 -5.33
C TYR A 192 -10.02 -4.76 -4.21
N SER A 193 -11.07 -4.39 -3.48
CA SER A 193 -10.90 -3.78 -2.16
C SER A 193 -10.22 -4.75 -1.20
N TRP A 194 -9.59 -4.23 -0.15
CA TRP A 194 -8.89 -5.09 0.80
C TRP A 194 -9.85 -6.06 1.49
N SER A 195 -11.07 -5.62 1.82
CA SER A 195 -12.09 -6.51 2.37
C SER A 195 -12.56 -7.60 1.39
N ALA A 196 -12.59 -7.32 0.08
CA ALA A 196 -12.83 -8.38 -0.91
C ALA A 196 -11.65 -9.34 -1.00
N ALA A 197 -10.42 -8.80 -1.10
CA ALA A 197 -9.22 -9.61 -1.22
C ALA A 197 -9.00 -10.53 0.01
N MET A 198 -9.31 -10.05 1.20
CA MET A 198 -9.23 -10.79 2.46
C MET A 198 -10.39 -11.77 2.69
N ASP A 199 -11.42 -11.76 1.84
CA ASP A 199 -12.69 -12.47 2.10
C ASP A 199 -13.27 -12.12 3.47
N SER A 200 -13.54 -10.83 3.68
CA SER A 200 -14.08 -10.31 4.94
C SER A 200 -15.39 -10.99 5.37
N ALA A 201 -16.17 -11.49 4.40
CA ALA A 201 -17.40 -12.22 4.67
C ALA A 201 -17.17 -13.66 5.16
N GLY A 202 -15.97 -14.22 4.97
CA GLY A 202 -15.65 -15.61 5.27
C GLY A 202 -16.36 -16.60 4.35
N THR A 203 -16.54 -16.25 3.08
CA THR A 203 -17.28 -17.06 2.10
C THR A 203 -16.52 -18.33 1.69
N TRP A 204 -15.19 -18.21 1.57
CA TRP A 204 -14.30 -19.26 1.09
C TRP A 204 -13.33 -19.74 2.17
N SER A 205 -13.01 -18.89 3.16
CA SER A 205 -12.24 -19.26 4.34
C SER A 205 -12.49 -18.30 5.50
N GLU A 206 -12.36 -18.78 6.73
CA GLU A 206 -12.45 -17.94 7.94
C GLU A 206 -11.15 -17.15 8.21
N ASN A 207 -10.07 -17.38 7.45
CA ASN A 207 -8.74 -16.80 7.72
C ASN A 207 -8.70 -15.26 7.77
N GLY A 208 -9.50 -14.57 6.95
CA GLY A 208 -9.55 -13.11 6.85
C GLY A 208 -10.90 -12.51 7.22
N LYS A 209 -11.77 -13.28 7.86
CA LYS A 209 -13.14 -12.86 8.19
C LYS A 209 -13.15 -11.66 9.13
N GLY A 210 -14.01 -10.69 8.83
CA GLY A 210 -14.13 -9.44 9.59
C GLY A 210 -13.06 -8.40 9.29
N CYS A 211 -12.04 -8.72 8.49
CA CYS A 211 -10.99 -7.76 8.15
C CYS A 211 -11.49 -6.73 7.14
N GLY A 212 -11.19 -5.47 7.37
CA GLY A 212 -11.68 -4.38 6.52
C GLY A 212 -11.18 -3.01 6.95
N TYR A 213 -11.82 -1.99 6.39
CA TYR A 213 -11.56 -0.60 6.74
C TYR A 213 -12.14 -0.25 8.11
N GLY A 214 -11.39 0.51 8.91
CA GLY A 214 -11.79 0.97 10.25
C GLY A 214 -11.75 -0.09 11.34
N ILE A 215 -11.27 -1.31 11.03
CA ILE A 215 -11.20 -2.44 11.95
C ILE A 215 -9.77 -2.97 11.97
N THR A 216 -9.22 -3.19 13.17
CA THR A 216 -7.96 -3.91 13.34
C THR A 216 -8.19 -5.38 13.04
N CYS A 217 -7.47 -5.89 12.05
CA CYS A 217 -7.58 -7.26 11.59
C CYS A 217 -6.67 -8.17 12.42
N SER A 218 -7.13 -9.39 12.71
CA SER A 218 -6.31 -10.45 13.34
C SER A 218 -6.45 -11.73 12.54
N PRO A 219 -5.90 -11.77 11.32
CA PRO A 219 -6.11 -12.88 10.40
C PRO A 219 -5.26 -14.09 10.79
N THR A 220 -5.68 -15.27 10.35
CA THR A 220 -4.86 -16.48 10.44
C THR A 220 -4.12 -16.67 9.12
N TYR A 221 -2.79 -16.69 9.15
CA TYR A 221 -1.96 -16.86 7.95
C TYR A 221 -1.69 -18.35 7.64
N PRO A 222 -1.52 -18.73 6.36
CA PRO A 222 -1.72 -17.90 5.17
C PRO A 222 -3.21 -17.54 4.98
N VAL A 223 -3.48 -16.33 4.47
CA VAL A 223 -4.85 -15.88 4.23
C VAL A 223 -5.27 -16.27 2.82
N ARG A 224 -6.08 -17.34 2.67
CA ARG A 224 -6.65 -17.70 1.37
C ARG A 224 -7.31 -16.48 0.70
N GLY A 225 -8.19 -15.81 1.44
CA GLY A 225 -8.93 -14.66 0.94
C GLY A 225 -9.74 -15.00 -0.32
N VAL A 226 -9.71 -14.11 -1.30
CA VAL A 226 -10.40 -14.29 -2.59
C VAL A 226 -9.70 -15.31 -3.51
N CYS A 227 -8.52 -15.84 -3.15
CA CYS A 227 -7.79 -16.78 -3.98
C CYS A 227 -8.49 -18.15 -4.08
N PRO A 228 -8.27 -18.89 -5.19
CA PRO A 228 -8.76 -20.27 -5.34
C PRO A 228 -8.21 -21.20 -4.24
N GLU A 229 -8.81 -22.37 -4.09
CA GLU A 229 -8.36 -23.36 -3.10
C GLU A 229 -6.93 -23.85 -3.42
N GLY A 230 -6.09 -24.02 -2.38
CA GLY A 230 -4.66 -24.34 -2.51
C GLY A 230 -3.77 -23.15 -2.89
N TRP A 231 -4.33 -21.94 -2.88
CA TRP A 231 -3.65 -20.68 -3.14
C TRP A 231 -4.09 -19.62 -2.13
N HIS A 232 -3.22 -18.67 -1.85
CA HIS A 232 -3.50 -17.61 -0.90
C HIS A 232 -3.07 -16.23 -1.38
N LEU A 233 -3.60 -15.21 -0.70
CA LEU A 233 -3.24 -13.82 -0.90
C LEU A 233 -1.85 -13.59 -0.28
N PRO A 234 -0.85 -13.13 -1.06
CA PRO A 234 0.50 -12.98 -0.55
C PRO A 234 0.57 -11.97 0.60
N SER A 235 1.37 -12.29 1.60
CA SER A 235 1.74 -11.38 2.69
C SER A 235 2.81 -10.37 2.27
N ARG A 236 3.05 -9.36 3.11
CA ARG A 236 4.17 -8.41 2.95
C ARG A 236 5.49 -9.17 2.77
N THR A 237 5.76 -10.13 3.63
CA THR A 237 6.99 -10.93 3.61
C THR A 237 7.13 -11.76 2.33
N GLU A 238 6.04 -12.28 1.77
CA GLU A 238 6.11 -13.04 0.51
C GLU A 238 6.38 -12.15 -0.70
N TRP A 239 5.85 -10.93 -0.71
CA TRP A 239 6.22 -9.94 -1.71
C TRP A 239 7.70 -9.53 -1.60
N GLU A 240 8.20 -9.33 -0.40
CA GLU A 240 9.63 -9.04 -0.15
C GLU A 240 10.51 -10.22 -0.57
N ASN A 241 10.09 -11.46 -0.28
CA ASN A 241 10.79 -12.67 -0.72
C ASN A 241 10.81 -12.79 -2.24
N LEU A 242 9.72 -12.45 -2.94
CA LEU A 242 9.72 -12.38 -4.41
C LEU A 242 10.77 -11.40 -4.92
N PHE A 243 10.86 -10.21 -4.32
CA PHE A 243 11.88 -9.23 -4.69
C PHE A 243 13.29 -9.76 -4.46
N VAL A 244 13.55 -10.39 -3.32
CA VAL A 244 14.84 -11.03 -3.05
C VAL A 244 15.14 -12.10 -4.12
N ALA A 245 14.18 -12.98 -4.41
CA ALA A 245 14.34 -14.06 -5.38
C ALA A 245 14.72 -13.55 -6.78
N VAL A 246 14.23 -12.37 -7.19
CA VAL A 246 14.53 -11.79 -8.52
C VAL A 246 15.73 -10.85 -8.56
N GLY A 247 16.55 -10.82 -7.50
CA GLY A 247 17.78 -10.03 -7.43
C GLY A 247 17.66 -8.71 -6.66
N GLY A 248 16.60 -8.55 -5.87
CA GLY A 248 16.36 -7.42 -4.97
C GLY A 248 15.38 -6.38 -5.50
N SER A 249 14.89 -5.54 -4.59
CA SER A 249 13.88 -4.51 -4.90
C SER A 249 14.33 -3.54 -5.97
N SER A 250 15.63 -3.19 -6.04
CA SER A 250 16.20 -2.20 -6.96
C SER A 250 16.00 -2.48 -8.45
N ASN A 251 15.82 -3.76 -8.83
CA ASN A 251 15.63 -4.19 -10.21
C ASN A 251 14.31 -4.94 -10.44
N SER A 252 13.58 -5.28 -9.37
CA SER A 252 12.32 -6.03 -9.43
C SER A 252 11.29 -5.41 -10.38
N GLY A 253 11.21 -4.08 -10.45
CA GLY A 253 10.34 -3.39 -11.40
C GLY A 253 10.69 -3.72 -12.85
N THR A 254 11.95 -3.69 -13.25
CA THR A 254 12.35 -4.03 -14.62
C THR A 254 12.04 -5.49 -14.98
N VAL A 255 12.31 -6.42 -14.07
CA VAL A 255 12.27 -7.86 -14.39
C VAL A 255 10.91 -8.54 -14.19
N LEU A 256 9.99 -7.93 -13.44
CA LEU A 256 8.64 -8.48 -13.20
C LEU A 256 7.56 -7.86 -14.10
N LYS A 257 7.80 -6.67 -14.64
CA LYS A 257 6.86 -5.99 -15.55
C LYS A 257 6.82 -6.70 -16.90
N SER A 258 5.61 -6.82 -17.46
CA SER A 258 5.39 -7.29 -18.82
C SER A 258 6.07 -6.37 -19.83
N THR A 259 6.65 -6.95 -20.88
CA THR A 259 7.23 -6.22 -22.02
C THR A 259 6.16 -5.49 -22.85
N SER A 260 4.88 -5.86 -22.72
CA SER A 260 3.76 -5.19 -23.39
C SER A 260 3.37 -3.84 -22.75
N VAL A 261 3.90 -3.53 -21.58
CA VAL A 261 3.57 -2.30 -20.84
C VAL A 261 4.50 -1.17 -21.27
N TYR A 262 3.94 0.01 -21.56
CA TYR A 262 4.76 1.21 -21.76
C TYR A 262 5.42 1.62 -20.44
N SER A 263 6.75 1.65 -20.42
CA SER A 263 7.52 2.09 -19.26
C SER A 263 8.88 2.66 -19.65
N ASN A 264 9.31 3.70 -18.93
CA ASN A 264 10.61 4.35 -19.12
C ASN A 264 11.79 3.54 -18.55
N THR A 265 11.57 2.28 -18.17
CA THR A 265 12.54 1.45 -17.45
C THR A 265 12.92 0.17 -18.19
N GLU A 266 12.52 0.04 -19.46
CA GLU A 266 12.81 -1.11 -20.32
C GLU A 266 12.40 -2.45 -19.65
N PRO A 267 11.09 -2.72 -19.48
CA PRO A 267 10.62 -3.94 -18.83
C PRO A 267 11.05 -5.19 -19.61
N THR A 268 11.48 -6.25 -18.92
CA THR A 268 12.01 -7.47 -19.56
C THR A 268 11.19 -8.73 -19.30
N ASP A 269 10.32 -8.71 -18.28
CA ASP A 269 9.58 -9.89 -17.82
C ASP A 269 10.45 -11.16 -17.67
N ALA A 270 11.68 -11.02 -17.15
CA ALA A 270 12.71 -12.05 -17.21
C ALA A 270 12.35 -13.35 -16.46
N TYR A 271 11.31 -13.31 -15.61
CA TYR A 271 10.82 -14.44 -14.81
C TYR A 271 9.39 -14.88 -15.18
N GLY A 272 8.80 -14.33 -16.25
CA GLY A 272 7.45 -14.71 -16.71
C GLY A 272 6.31 -14.31 -15.78
N PHE A 273 6.53 -13.35 -14.88
CA PHE A 273 5.52 -12.85 -13.95
C PHE A 273 4.43 -12.03 -14.65
N SER A 274 4.80 -11.35 -15.76
CA SER A 274 3.90 -10.64 -16.66
C SER A 274 3.01 -9.62 -15.95
N SER A 275 3.60 -8.75 -15.13
CA SER A 275 2.86 -7.68 -14.45
C SER A 275 2.39 -6.62 -15.45
N LEU A 276 1.06 -6.42 -15.53
CA LEU A 276 0.41 -5.41 -16.36
C LEU A 276 0.01 -4.19 -15.52
N PHE A 277 -0.16 -3.03 -16.15
CA PHE A 277 -0.62 -1.80 -15.50
C PHE A 277 -2.11 -1.55 -15.76
N PRO A 278 -3.02 -2.08 -14.91
CA PRO A 278 -4.45 -1.83 -15.04
C PRO A 278 -4.84 -0.38 -14.74
N GLY A 279 -4.01 0.37 -14.00
CA GLY A 279 -4.45 1.57 -13.30
C GLY A 279 -5.07 1.26 -11.94
N ILE A 280 -5.77 2.23 -11.36
CA ILE A 280 -6.31 2.17 -9.99
C ILE A 280 -7.79 2.60 -9.99
N MET A 281 -8.59 1.99 -9.11
CA MET A 281 -9.95 2.43 -8.80
C MET A 281 -10.05 2.88 -7.34
N ALA A 282 -10.74 3.97 -7.05
CA ALA A 282 -10.99 4.44 -5.69
C ALA A 282 -12.45 4.87 -5.49
N HIS A 283 -13.18 4.22 -4.57
CA HIS A 283 -14.57 4.59 -4.26
C HIS A 283 -15.46 4.80 -5.51
N ASN A 284 -15.33 3.91 -6.50
CA ASN A 284 -16.01 3.99 -7.82
C ASN A 284 -15.57 5.16 -8.72
N TRP A 285 -14.47 5.83 -8.39
CA TRP A 285 -13.78 6.78 -9.25
C TRP A 285 -12.56 6.10 -9.87
N VAL A 286 -12.47 6.18 -11.18
CA VAL A 286 -11.27 5.78 -11.92
C VAL A 286 -10.24 6.89 -11.74
N PHE A 287 -9.05 6.58 -11.24
CA PHE A 287 -7.96 7.54 -11.39
C PHE A 287 -7.52 7.53 -12.85
N GLU A 288 -7.62 8.68 -13.50
CA GLU A 288 -7.25 8.88 -14.91
C GLU A 288 -5.75 8.69 -15.18
N GLU A 289 -4.93 8.47 -14.15
CA GLU A 289 -3.51 8.17 -14.34
C GLU A 289 -3.37 7.01 -15.32
N GLU A 290 -2.96 7.40 -16.53
CA GLU A 290 -2.62 6.54 -17.65
C GLU A 290 -1.84 5.37 -17.08
N LYS A 291 -2.14 4.15 -17.52
CA LYS A 291 -1.56 2.85 -17.15
C LYS A 291 -0.04 2.90 -16.88
N ARG A 292 0.38 3.48 -15.76
CA ARG A 292 1.77 3.85 -15.44
C ARG A 292 2.22 3.24 -14.13
N LEU A 293 1.31 2.62 -13.38
CA LEU A 293 1.65 1.81 -12.23
C LEU A 293 0.61 0.73 -11.98
N VAL A 294 0.97 -0.22 -11.11
CA VAL A 294 0.12 -1.29 -10.62
C VAL A 294 0.31 -1.45 -9.13
N PHE A 295 -0.79 -1.72 -8.44
CA PHE A 295 -0.80 -2.18 -7.06
C PHE A 295 -1.32 -3.61 -7.01
N TYR A 296 -0.65 -4.43 -6.22
CA TYR A 296 -1.07 -5.76 -5.85
C TYR A 296 -1.42 -5.80 -4.37
N ARG A 297 -2.57 -6.42 -4.06
CA ARG A 297 -3.01 -6.58 -2.66
C ARG A 297 -2.04 -7.45 -1.87
N SER A 298 -1.78 -7.05 -0.63
CA SER A 298 -1.20 -7.90 0.40
C SER A 298 -2.26 -8.27 1.44
N SER A 299 -2.12 -9.45 2.04
CA SER A 299 -2.92 -9.84 3.22
C SER A 299 -2.48 -9.12 4.50
N THR A 300 -1.33 -8.44 4.49
CA THR A 300 -0.77 -7.79 5.68
C THR A 300 -1.37 -6.41 5.92
N GLU A 301 -1.96 -6.22 7.09
CA GLU A 301 -2.46 -4.93 7.57
C GLU A 301 -1.30 -4.02 7.98
N ASN A 302 -1.44 -2.70 7.73
CA ASN A 302 -0.55 -1.68 8.29
C ASN A 302 -1.22 -1.00 9.48
N ASN A 303 -2.46 -0.54 9.30
CA ASN A 303 -3.30 0.00 10.38
C ASN A 303 -4.79 -0.19 10.04
N THR A 304 -5.68 0.41 10.82
CA THR A 304 -7.13 0.27 10.62
C THR A 304 -7.62 0.77 9.25
N GLU A 305 -6.88 1.67 8.60
CA GLU A 305 -7.29 2.36 7.37
C GLU A 305 -6.51 1.88 6.14
N THR A 306 -5.27 1.45 6.34
CA THR A 306 -4.33 1.05 5.29
C THR A 306 -3.82 -0.38 5.43
N ALA A 307 -3.55 -1.00 4.30
CA ALA A 307 -2.87 -2.29 4.19
C ALA A 307 -1.66 -2.17 3.25
N TYR A 308 -0.71 -3.09 3.41
CA TYR A 308 0.43 -3.15 2.51
C TYR A 308 -0.01 -3.52 1.09
N ALA A 309 0.74 -3.02 0.10
CA ALA A 309 0.59 -3.40 -1.29
C ALA A 309 1.96 -3.48 -1.95
N MET A 310 2.11 -4.42 -2.89
CA MET A 310 3.27 -4.42 -3.77
C MET A 310 2.99 -3.49 -4.95
N THR A 311 3.95 -2.61 -5.27
CA THR A 311 3.81 -1.57 -6.27
C THR A 311 4.95 -1.62 -7.28
N LEU A 312 4.60 -1.60 -8.56
CA LEU A 312 5.52 -1.36 -9.66
C LEU A 312 5.04 -0.14 -10.46
N ASN A 313 5.95 0.71 -10.93
CA ASN A 313 5.62 1.92 -11.68
C ASN A 313 6.47 2.05 -12.95
N ASP A 314 6.12 2.97 -13.83
CA ASP A 314 6.70 3.15 -15.15
C ASP A 314 7.99 3.97 -15.16
N VAL A 315 8.29 4.71 -14.09
CA VAL A 315 9.44 5.63 -13.96
C VAL A 315 10.65 4.95 -13.34
N TYR A 316 10.43 4.06 -12.39
CA TYR A 316 11.47 3.48 -11.55
C TYR A 316 11.69 1.98 -11.84
N LYS A 317 12.96 1.58 -11.80
CA LYS A 317 13.37 0.16 -11.94
C LYS A 317 13.08 -0.68 -10.71
N PHE A 318 12.82 -0.03 -9.58
CA PHE A 318 12.55 -0.71 -8.33
C PHE A 318 11.06 -0.96 -8.13
N GLY A 319 10.75 -2.08 -7.49
CA GLY A 319 9.46 -2.37 -6.88
C GLY A 319 9.48 -1.99 -5.40
N GLN A 320 8.30 -1.77 -4.84
CA GLN A 320 8.14 -1.43 -3.42
C GLN A 320 7.03 -2.25 -2.78
N VAL A 321 7.18 -2.58 -1.50
CA VAL A 321 6.11 -3.15 -0.68
C VAL A 321 5.87 -2.22 0.50
N GLY A 322 4.80 -1.44 0.46
CA GLY A 322 4.56 -0.42 1.48
C GLY A 322 3.07 -0.14 1.67
N ALA A 323 2.75 0.59 2.74
CA ALA A 323 1.41 1.12 2.94
C ALA A 323 1.29 2.46 2.19
N CYS A 324 0.51 2.44 1.12
CA CYS A 324 0.38 3.61 0.26
C CYS A 324 -0.66 4.57 0.85
N HIS A 325 -0.19 5.76 1.25
CA HIS A 325 -1.00 6.86 1.78
C HIS A 325 -1.29 7.86 0.66
N ASN A 326 -2.47 8.47 0.66
CA ASN A 326 -2.74 9.63 -0.18
C ASN A 326 -2.90 10.84 0.73
N SER A 327 -2.15 11.91 0.44
CA SER A 327 -2.11 13.19 1.17
C SER A 327 -3.47 13.84 1.50
N LYS A 328 -4.58 13.30 0.98
CA LYS A 328 -5.92 13.85 1.16
C LYS A 328 -6.93 12.93 1.80
N ASN A 329 -6.72 11.61 1.91
CA ASN A 329 -7.58 10.62 2.61
C ASN A 329 -6.88 9.24 2.64
N ASP A 330 -6.73 8.63 3.81
CA ASP A 330 -5.94 7.41 4.07
C ASP A 330 -6.72 6.09 3.84
N ASP A 331 -7.62 6.06 2.87
CA ASP A 331 -8.58 4.97 2.70
C ASP A 331 -8.10 3.86 1.73
N ASN A 332 -6.82 3.48 1.77
CA ASN A 332 -6.25 2.55 0.78
C ASN A 332 -6.94 1.17 0.77
N LYS A 333 -7.51 0.76 1.91
CA LYS A 333 -8.28 -0.49 2.02
C LYS A 333 -9.56 -0.46 1.18
N ASN A 334 -10.09 0.72 0.88
CA ASN A 334 -11.27 0.92 0.04
C ASN A 334 -10.96 1.00 -1.47
N PHE A 335 -9.70 1.22 -1.86
CA PHE A 335 -9.30 1.26 -3.27
C PHE A 335 -9.38 -0.13 -3.92
N GLY A 336 -9.40 -0.22 -5.24
CA GLY A 336 -9.34 -1.49 -5.97
C GLY A 336 -7.93 -1.72 -6.46
N TYR A 337 -7.26 -2.78 -6.00
CA TYR A 337 -5.93 -3.20 -6.46
C TYR A 337 -5.99 -4.61 -7.05
N SER A 338 -5.04 -4.95 -7.92
CA SER A 338 -4.97 -6.28 -8.52
C SER A 338 -4.65 -7.33 -7.48
N VAL A 339 -5.06 -8.58 -7.74
CA VAL A 339 -4.71 -9.73 -6.91
C VAL A 339 -3.90 -10.71 -7.75
N ARG A 340 -2.80 -11.19 -7.16
CA ARG A 340 -1.99 -12.30 -7.63
C ARG A 340 -1.88 -13.25 -6.46
N CYS A 341 -2.30 -14.49 -6.65
CA CYS A 341 -2.23 -15.50 -5.62
C CYS A 341 -0.90 -16.25 -5.71
N ILE A 342 -0.45 -16.76 -4.58
CA ILE A 342 0.71 -17.65 -4.45
C ILE A 342 0.20 -19.02 -4.00
N LYS A 343 0.83 -20.09 -4.50
CA LYS A 343 0.42 -21.46 -4.17
C LYS A 343 0.86 -21.81 -2.76
N ASP A 344 0.00 -22.51 -2.04
CA ASP A 344 0.32 -23.01 -0.70
C ASP A 344 1.50 -23.99 -0.77
N SER A 345 2.45 -23.85 0.15
CA SER A 345 3.50 -24.85 0.33
C SER A 345 2.86 -26.16 0.77
N GLN A 346 3.19 -27.24 0.08
CA GLN A 346 2.84 -28.59 0.57
C GLN A 346 3.69 -28.85 1.81
N GLU A 347 3.06 -29.07 2.96
CA GLU A 347 3.73 -29.56 4.18
C GLU A 347 4.24 -31.00 4.02
#